data_AF-A0AAU8UH42-F1
#
_entry.id   AF-A0AAU8UH42-F1
#
_cell.length_a   1.000
_cell.length_b   1.000
_cell.length_c   1.000
_cell.angle_alpha   90.00
_cell.angle_beta   90.00
_cell.angle_gamma   90.00
#
_symmetry.space_group_name_H-M   'P 1'
#
loop_
_entity.id
_entity.type
_entity.pdbx_description
1 polymer ?
#
loop_
_entity_poly.entity_id
_entity_poly.type
_entity_poly.pdbx_seq_one_letter_code
_entity_poly.pdbx_strand_id
1 'polypeptide(L)'
;MTFRSLVNALLGRKKHEPSAAPVPQAAVGPKLSEQFELPAQWVLQQEDERIAFFGNAAGDVLTINFFMATPDIKAPIDDVDALRAFYRRTSEANGLALVETELAQLTTLSAVRTLFKARMNQIRGFAFVGAYTLPFADRSYVIKVQSAEQGVTGMREAAVMVLMGPPEIDEATGELIGWTQDPYDSSHRAAFMRNQADDQKFGAQFPDHPLSKVRRYLAELETGVRVDPAMRGLQPFAYPAQGY
;
A
#
# COMPACT_ATOMS: atom_id res chain seq x y z
N MET A 1 -13.24 -8.56 -5.93
CA MET A 1 -12.19 -8.31 -6.96
C MET A 1 -10.85 -8.55 -6.28
N THR A 2 -9.93 -9.28 -6.91
CA THR A 2 -8.71 -9.78 -6.23
C THR A 2 -7.73 -8.66 -5.89
N PHE A 3 -7.05 -8.70 -4.75
CA PHE A 3 -5.83 -7.92 -4.44
C PHE A 3 -4.81 -7.91 -5.60
N ARG A 4 -4.82 -8.94 -6.46
CA ARG A 4 -4.09 -9.01 -7.74
C ARG A 4 -4.36 -7.82 -8.69
N SER A 5 -5.58 -7.28 -8.70
CA SER A 5 -5.95 -6.09 -9.49
C SER A 5 -5.36 -4.83 -8.90
N LEU A 6 -5.34 -4.72 -7.56
CA LEU A 6 -4.63 -3.68 -6.84
C LEU A 6 -3.13 -3.76 -7.12
N VAL A 7 -2.55 -4.96 -7.15
CA VAL A 7 -1.12 -5.21 -7.46
C VAL A 7 -0.76 -4.83 -8.90
N ASN A 8 -1.60 -5.16 -9.88
CA ASN A 8 -1.36 -4.75 -11.26
C ASN A 8 -1.39 -3.22 -11.40
N ALA A 9 -2.30 -2.56 -10.66
CA ALA A 9 -2.35 -1.10 -10.53
C ALA A 9 -1.22 -0.52 -9.65
N LEU A 10 -0.62 -1.30 -8.74
CA LEU A 10 0.55 -0.94 -7.91
C LEU A 10 1.86 -0.95 -8.72
N LEU A 11 1.98 -1.86 -9.70
CA LEU A 11 3.23 -2.09 -10.44
C LEU A 11 3.27 -1.43 -11.83
N GLY A 12 2.26 -0.63 -12.19
CA GLY A 12 2.16 -0.02 -13.53
C GLY A 12 2.08 -1.06 -14.66
N ARG A 13 1.74 -2.32 -14.35
CA ARG A 13 1.60 -3.39 -15.34
C ARG A 13 0.25 -3.22 -16.02
N LYS A 14 0.18 -2.39 -17.06
CA LYS A 14 -0.93 -2.41 -18.02
C LYS A 14 -1.00 -3.81 -18.63
N LYS A 15 -1.96 -4.62 -18.22
CA LYS A 15 -2.50 -5.64 -19.12
C LYS A 15 -3.63 -4.98 -19.89
N HIS A 16 -3.58 -5.07 -21.22
CA HIS A 16 -4.77 -4.95 -22.04
C HIS A 16 -5.77 -5.99 -21.54
N GLU A 17 -6.78 -5.56 -20.79
CA GLU A 17 -8.05 -6.28 -20.76
C GLU A 17 -8.77 -5.97 -22.08
N PRO A 18 -9.40 -6.97 -22.71
CA PRO A 18 -10.19 -6.73 -23.91
C PRO A 18 -11.30 -5.75 -23.57
N SER A 19 -11.48 -4.76 -24.45
CA SER A 19 -12.51 -3.74 -24.37
C SER A 19 -13.86 -4.34 -23.95
N ALA A 20 -14.28 -4.10 -22.72
CA ALA A 20 -15.65 -4.37 -22.32
C ALA A 20 -16.55 -3.47 -23.17
N ALA A 21 -17.65 -4.05 -23.69
CA ALA A 21 -18.67 -3.31 -24.42
C ALA A 21 -19.15 -2.09 -23.61
N PRO A 22 -19.59 -1.01 -24.27
CA PRO A 22 -20.02 0.21 -23.58
C PRO A 22 -21.12 -0.14 -22.59
N VAL A 23 -20.80 0.03 -21.30
CA VAL A 23 -21.78 -0.05 -20.21
C VAL A 23 -22.71 1.15 -20.39
N PRO A 24 -24.04 0.97 -20.25
CA PRO A 24 -24.98 2.08 -20.32
C PRO A 24 -24.57 3.15 -19.31
N GLN A 25 -24.61 4.40 -19.73
CA GLN A 25 -24.30 5.58 -18.92
C GLN A 25 -25.12 5.52 -17.61
N ALA A 26 -24.47 5.07 -16.53
CA ALA A 26 -25.08 5.02 -15.22
C ALA A 26 -25.26 6.45 -14.71
N ALA A 27 -26.31 6.67 -13.90
CA ALA A 27 -26.55 7.94 -13.24
C ALA A 27 -25.25 8.47 -12.63
N VAL A 28 -24.88 9.71 -12.95
CA VAL A 28 -23.63 10.36 -12.52
C VAL A 28 -23.64 10.45 -11.00
N GLY A 29 -23.03 9.47 -10.34
CA GLY A 29 -22.71 9.54 -8.92
C GLY A 29 -21.70 10.67 -8.66
N PRO A 30 -21.52 11.08 -7.40
CA PRO A 30 -20.51 12.08 -7.06
C PRO A 30 -19.13 11.61 -7.51
N LYS A 31 -18.30 12.54 -8.00
CA LYS A 31 -16.94 12.21 -8.43
C LYS A 31 -16.10 11.71 -7.25
N LEU A 32 -15.11 10.86 -7.52
CA LEU A 32 -14.25 10.36 -6.45
C LEU A 32 -13.46 11.49 -5.78
N SER A 33 -13.04 12.52 -6.54
CA SER A 33 -12.35 13.67 -5.94
C SER A 33 -13.23 14.53 -5.04
N GLU A 34 -14.56 14.47 -5.20
CA GLU A 34 -15.53 15.23 -4.39
C GLU A 34 -15.90 14.48 -3.11
N GLN A 35 -15.71 13.17 -3.09
CA GLN A 35 -16.00 12.29 -1.96
C GLN A 35 -14.90 12.30 -0.88
N PHE A 36 -13.72 12.85 -1.19
CA PHE A 36 -12.56 12.90 -0.30
C PHE A 36 -11.88 14.26 -0.34
N GLU A 37 -11.80 14.92 0.81
CA GLU A 37 -10.96 16.11 0.98
C GLU A 37 -9.55 15.67 1.37
N LEU A 38 -8.59 15.83 0.46
CA LEU A 38 -7.21 15.43 0.66
C LEU A 38 -6.34 16.61 1.14
N PRO A 39 -5.19 16.35 1.79
CA PRO A 39 -4.20 17.39 2.07
C PRO A 39 -3.81 18.20 0.81
N ALA A 40 -3.65 19.51 0.96
CA ALA A 40 -3.53 20.47 -0.15
C ALA A 40 -2.37 20.22 -1.14
N GLN A 41 -1.36 19.46 -0.74
CA GLN A 41 -0.24 19.05 -1.61
C GLN A 41 -0.65 18.11 -2.75
N TRP A 42 -1.82 17.47 -2.67
CA TRP A 42 -2.31 16.53 -3.66
C TRP A 42 -3.20 17.24 -4.68
N VAL A 43 -2.70 17.39 -5.90
CA VAL A 43 -3.39 18.08 -6.98
C VAL A 43 -3.98 17.06 -7.95
N LEU A 44 -5.30 17.11 -8.16
CA LEU A 44 -6.00 16.24 -9.10
C LEU A 44 -5.41 16.41 -10.51
N GLN A 45 -5.05 15.30 -11.14
CA GLN A 45 -4.50 15.25 -12.50
C GLN A 45 -5.53 14.69 -13.47
N GLN A 46 -6.21 13.61 -13.07
CA GLN A 46 -7.17 12.89 -13.89
C GLN A 46 -8.14 12.14 -12.99
N GLU A 47 -9.38 11.97 -13.42
CA GLU A 47 -10.32 11.04 -12.79
C GLU A 47 -11.25 10.38 -13.81
N ASP A 48 -11.72 9.20 -13.44
CA ASP A 48 -12.89 8.53 -14.02
C ASP A 48 -13.76 7.96 -12.89
N GLU A 49 -14.78 7.16 -13.25
CA GLU A 49 -15.74 6.57 -12.31
C GLU A 49 -15.12 5.60 -11.29
N ARG A 50 -13.92 5.08 -11.57
CA ARG A 50 -13.23 4.06 -10.77
C ARG A 50 -11.94 4.54 -10.14
N ILE A 51 -11.31 5.57 -10.68
CA ILE A 51 -10.04 6.06 -10.15
C ILE A 51 -9.90 7.58 -10.27
N ALA A 52 -9.48 8.22 -9.19
CA ALA A 52 -8.98 9.59 -9.20
C ALA A 52 -7.46 9.57 -8.94
N PHE A 53 -6.70 10.24 -9.81
CA PHE A 53 -5.25 10.37 -9.77
C PHE A 53 -4.84 11.78 -9.33
N PHE A 54 -3.96 11.83 -8.35
CA PHE A 54 -3.40 13.05 -7.80
C PHE A 54 -1.87 12.97 -7.84
N GLY A 55 -1.22 14.10 -8.14
CA GLY A 55 0.22 14.26 -8.06
C GLY A 55 0.59 15.31 -7.02
N ASN A 56 1.85 15.32 -6.60
CA ASN A 56 2.41 16.41 -5.80
C ASN A 56 3.71 16.94 -6.42
N ALA A 57 4.24 18.03 -5.86
CA ALA A 57 5.47 18.67 -6.35
C ALA A 57 6.73 17.78 -6.23
N ALA A 58 6.71 16.75 -5.39
CA ALA A 58 7.80 15.79 -5.24
C ALA A 58 7.76 14.66 -6.28
N GLY A 59 6.78 14.67 -7.19
CA GLY A 59 6.58 13.63 -8.20
C GLY A 59 6.01 12.32 -7.64
N ASP A 60 5.47 12.35 -6.42
CA ASP A 60 4.77 11.21 -5.84
C ASP A 60 3.30 11.19 -6.25
N VAL A 61 2.69 10.01 -6.19
CA VAL A 61 1.34 9.78 -6.70
C VAL A 61 0.42 9.35 -5.57
N LEU A 62 -0.76 9.95 -5.51
CA LEU A 62 -1.88 9.45 -4.73
C LEU A 62 -3.01 9.02 -5.69
N THR A 63 -3.65 7.90 -5.40
CA THR A 63 -4.87 7.49 -6.12
C THR A 63 -5.97 7.10 -5.16
N ILE A 64 -7.20 7.47 -5.50
CA ILE A 64 -8.40 6.93 -4.86
C ILE A 64 -9.00 5.93 -5.84
N ASN A 65 -9.05 4.65 -5.45
CA ASN A 65 -9.60 3.58 -6.29
C ASN A 65 -10.94 3.16 -5.72
N PHE A 66 -11.96 3.05 -6.58
CA PHE A 66 -13.27 2.57 -6.23
C PHE A 66 -13.52 1.19 -6.84
N PHE A 67 -13.87 0.24 -5.98
CA PHE A 67 -14.16 -1.14 -6.37
C PHE A 67 -15.61 -1.47 -6.04
N MET A 68 -16.43 -1.66 -7.06
CA MET A 68 -17.83 -2.08 -6.93
C MET A 68 -17.93 -3.61 -6.84
N ALA A 69 -17.33 -4.18 -5.79
CA ALA A 69 -17.40 -5.60 -5.47
C ALA A 69 -17.17 -5.79 -3.97
N THR A 70 -17.73 -6.88 -3.41
CA THR A 70 -17.41 -7.32 -2.05
C THR A 70 -15.90 -7.41 -1.86
N PRO A 71 -15.35 -6.77 -0.81
CA PRO A 71 -13.94 -6.87 -0.44
C PRO A 71 -13.50 -8.33 -0.28
N ASP A 72 -12.28 -8.62 -0.68
CA ASP A 72 -11.69 -9.96 -0.63
C ASP A 72 -10.76 -10.17 0.58
N ILE A 73 -10.97 -9.39 1.65
CA ILE A 73 -10.22 -9.53 2.90
C ILE A 73 -10.70 -10.80 3.60
N LYS A 74 -9.84 -11.84 3.58
CA LYS A 74 -10.14 -13.17 4.14
C LYS A 74 -9.48 -13.37 5.50
N ALA A 75 -9.54 -12.36 6.35
CA ALA A 75 -9.02 -12.40 7.72
C ALA A 75 -10.03 -11.74 8.67
N PRO A 76 -10.17 -12.24 9.91
CA PRO A 76 -10.94 -11.56 10.95
C PRO A 76 -10.39 -10.17 11.25
N ILE A 77 -11.26 -9.22 11.55
CA ILE A 77 -10.86 -7.83 11.89
C ILE A 77 -10.31 -7.72 13.31
N ASP A 78 -10.74 -8.60 14.20
CA ASP A 78 -10.35 -8.65 15.61
C ASP A 78 -9.06 -9.45 15.86
N ASP A 79 -8.46 -9.98 14.79
CA ASP A 79 -7.19 -10.71 14.81
C ASP A 79 -6.19 -10.04 13.86
N VAL A 80 -5.37 -9.14 14.44
CA VAL A 80 -4.34 -8.42 13.70
C VAL A 80 -3.28 -9.36 13.11
N ASP A 81 -3.01 -10.49 13.75
CA ASP A 81 -2.00 -11.44 13.28
C ASP A 81 -2.52 -12.25 12.10
N ALA A 82 -3.81 -12.64 12.10
CA ALA A 82 -4.47 -13.20 10.92
C ALA A 82 -4.51 -12.20 9.76
N LEU A 83 -4.74 -10.91 10.04
CA LEU A 83 -4.70 -9.85 9.04
C LEU A 83 -3.29 -9.71 8.42
N ARG A 84 -2.25 -9.66 9.26
CA ARG A 84 -0.84 -9.63 8.82
C ARG A 84 -0.48 -10.86 8.00
N ALA A 85 -0.88 -12.05 8.44
CA ALA A 85 -0.65 -13.29 7.70
C ALA A 85 -1.39 -13.31 6.36
N PHE A 86 -2.61 -12.77 6.29
CA PHE A 86 -3.35 -12.62 5.04
C PHE A 86 -2.63 -11.69 4.05
N TYR A 87 -2.23 -10.49 4.48
CA TYR A 87 -1.54 -9.53 3.60
C TYR A 87 -0.11 -9.97 3.25
N ARG A 88 0.57 -10.70 4.13
CA ARG A 88 1.84 -11.38 3.83
C ARG A 88 1.69 -12.32 2.64
N ARG A 89 0.85 -13.37 2.77
CA ARG A 89 0.62 -14.35 1.69
C ARG A 89 0.19 -13.67 0.39
N THR A 90 -0.67 -12.68 0.52
CA THR A 90 -1.28 -11.98 -0.61
C THR A 90 -0.27 -11.08 -1.32
N SER A 91 0.61 -10.38 -0.61
CA SER A 91 1.69 -9.57 -1.20
C SER A 91 2.78 -10.45 -1.84
N GLU A 92 3.17 -11.54 -1.20
CA GLU A 92 4.17 -12.50 -1.71
C GLU A 92 3.74 -13.15 -3.02
N ALA A 93 2.48 -13.62 -3.10
CA ALA A 93 1.90 -14.19 -4.32
C ALA A 93 1.91 -13.20 -5.50
N ASN A 94 2.14 -11.92 -5.22
CA ASN A 94 2.15 -10.81 -6.14
C ASN A 94 3.55 -10.19 -6.35
N GLY A 95 4.59 -10.79 -5.76
CA GLY A 95 5.98 -10.34 -5.89
C GLY A 95 6.28 -9.04 -5.14
N LEU A 96 5.49 -8.73 -4.10
CA LEU A 96 5.69 -7.60 -3.21
C LEU A 96 6.19 -8.09 -1.86
N ALA A 97 6.97 -7.25 -1.18
CA ALA A 97 7.36 -7.48 0.20
C ALA A 97 6.44 -6.70 1.13
N LEU A 98 5.93 -7.36 2.17
CA LEU A 98 5.20 -6.71 3.25
C LEU A 98 6.17 -5.88 4.12
N VAL A 99 5.84 -4.61 4.36
CA VAL A 99 6.59 -3.73 5.26
C VAL A 99 5.80 -3.48 6.55
N GLU A 100 4.53 -3.10 6.42
CA GLU A 100 3.59 -2.87 7.54
C GLU A 100 2.16 -3.28 7.15
N THR A 101 1.38 -3.76 8.12
CA THR A 101 -0.07 -3.94 8.05
C THR A 101 -0.66 -3.75 9.45
N GLU A 102 -1.64 -2.86 9.56
CA GLU A 102 -2.32 -2.55 10.81
C GLU A 102 -3.82 -2.35 10.55
N LEU A 103 -4.64 -2.67 11.56
CA LEU A 103 -5.98 -2.13 11.63
C LEU A 103 -5.88 -0.63 11.95
N ALA A 104 -6.60 0.19 11.22
CA ALA A 104 -6.55 1.64 11.37
C ALA A 104 -7.95 2.24 11.35
N GLN A 105 -8.02 3.53 11.65
CA GLN A 105 -9.20 4.33 11.41
C GLN A 105 -8.83 5.47 10.50
N LEU A 106 -9.66 5.72 9.50
CA LEU A 106 -9.55 6.89 8.66
C LEU A 106 -10.79 7.74 8.94
N THR A 107 -10.60 8.87 9.60
CA THR A 107 -11.69 9.62 10.27
C THR A 107 -12.40 8.77 11.33
N THR A 108 -13.64 8.35 11.09
CA THR A 108 -14.44 7.45 11.95
C THR A 108 -14.70 6.10 11.29
N LEU A 109 -14.14 5.86 10.10
CA LEU A 109 -14.38 4.64 9.34
C LEU A 109 -13.25 3.64 9.63
N SER A 110 -13.63 2.38 9.87
CA SER A 110 -12.67 1.30 9.99
C SER A 110 -11.93 1.11 8.67
N ALA A 111 -10.61 1.01 8.75
CA ALA A 111 -9.74 0.88 7.61
C ALA A 111 -8.67 -0.18 7.85
N VAL A 112 -8.13 -0.76 6.79
CA VAL A 112 -6.88 -1.51 6.87
C VAL A 112 -5.76 -0.67 6.26
N ARG A 113 -4.73 -0.39 7.05
CA ARG A 113 -3.52 0.31 6.59
C ARG A 113 -2.48 -0.72 6.18
N THR A 114 -1.96 -0.58 4.97
CA THR A 114 -0.91 -1.46 4.44
C THR A 114 0.25 -0.65 3.88
N LEU A 115 1.44 -1.23 3.90
CA LEU A 115 2.64 -0.68 3.27
C LEU A 115 3.44 -1.83 2.66
N PHE A 116 3.70 -1.73 1.36
CA PHE A 116 4.43 -2.72 0.60
C PHE A 116 5.67 -2.11 -0.04
N LYS A 117 6.67 -2.95 -0.25
CA LYS A 117 7.89 -2.67 -1.03
C LYS A 117 7.84 -3.48 -2.32
N ALA A 118 8.19 -2.85 -3.44
CA ALA A 118 8.19 -3.41 -4.77
C ALA A 118 9.57 -3.24 -5.40
N ARG A 119 10.04 -4.26 -6.15
CA ARG A 119 11.21 -4.11 -7.03
C ARG A 119 10.81 -3.36 -8.29
N MET A 120 11.61 -2.37 -8.67
CA MET A 120 11.45 -1.69 -9.95
C MET A 120 12.16 -2.49 -11.04
N ASN A 121 11.47 -2.78 -12.14
CA ASN A 121 12.04 -3.60 -13.22
C ASN A 121 12.93 -2.81 -14.19
N GLN A 122 12.69 -1.50 -14.32
CA GLN A 122 13.37 -0.64 -15.31
C GLN A 122 14.62 0.03 -14.74
N ILE A 123 14.66 0.26 -13.43
CA ILE A 123 15.82 0.77 -12.69
C ILE A 123 16.06 -0.15 -11.50
N ARG A 124 17.33 -0.36 -11.12
CA ARG A 124 17.67 -1.18 -9.95
C ARG A 124 17.33 -0.44 -8.66
N GLY A 125 16.07 -0.43 -8.25
CA GLY A 125 15.64 0.25 -7.03
C GLY A 125 14.29 -0.25 -6.52
N PHE A 126 13.77 0.46 -5.53
CA PHE A 126 12.53 0.13 -4.85
C PHE A 126 11.47 1.20 -5.03
N ALA A 127 10.23 0.74 -5.17
CA ALA A 127 9.04 1.55 -4.98
C ALA A 127 8.33 1.11 -3.70
N PHE A 128 7.74 2.08 -3.02
CA PHE A 128 6.98 1.85 -1.80
C PHE A 128 5.57 2.33 -2.00
N VAL A 129 4.62 1.52 -1.54
CA VAL A 129 3.21 1.85 -1.69
C VAL A 129 2.47 1.62 -0.40
N GLY A 130 1.91 2.71 0.13
CA GLY A 130 1.03 2.71 1.27
C GLY A 130 -0.42 2.82 0.85
N ALA A 131 -1.34 2.23 1.61
CA ALA A 131 -2.77 2.43 1.37
C ALA A 131 -3.60 2.33 2.64
N TYR A 132 -4.71 3.09 2.68
CA TYR A 132 -5.87 2.81 3.52
C TYR A 132 -6.95 2.18 2.64
N THR A 133 -7.41 1.00 3.03
CA THR A 133 -8.57 0.33 2.43
C THR A 133 -9.78 0.56 3.35
N LEU A 134 -10.85 1.13 2.81
CA LEU A 134 -12.16 1.31 3.44
C LEU A 134 -13.13 0.26 2.88
N PRO A 135 -13.31 -0.88 3.57
CA PRO A 135 -14.17 -1.95 3.08
C PRO A 135 -15.62 -1.77 3.55
N PHE A 136 -16.55 -1.92 2.61
CA PHE A 136 -18.00 -1.97 2.85
C PHE A 136 -18.56 -3.29 2.33
N ALA A 137 -19.82 -3.62 2.62
CA ALA A 137 -20.42 -4.91 2.29
C ALA A 137 -20.35 -5.28 0.78
N ASP A 138 -20.54 -4.30 -0.10
CA ASP A 138 -20.64 -4.49 -1.56
C ASP A 138 -19.57 -3.74 -2.36
N ARG A 139 -18.71 -2.96 -1.70
CA ARG A 139 -17.73 -2.08 -2.35
C ARG A 139 -16.53 -1.79 -1.45
N SER A 140 -15.48 -1.19 -2.02
CA SER A 140 -14.39 -0.59 -1.24
C SER A 140 -13.83 0.65 -1.90
N TYR A 141 -13.24 1.51 -1.07
CA TYR A 141 -12.41 2.63 -1.49
C TYR A 141 -10.98 2.38 -1.01
N VAL A 142 -10.00 2.60 -1.89
CA VAL A 142 -8.58 2.46 -1.54
C VAL A 142 -7.85 3.75 -1.84
N ILE A 143 -7.45 4.47 -0.78
CA ILE A 143 -6.61 5.66 -0.86
C ILE A 143 -5.16 5.17 -0.79
N LYS A 144 -4.45 5.28 -1.91
CA LYS A 144 -3.12 4.73 -2.11
C LYS A 144 -2.12 5.86 -2.35
N VAL A 145 -0.97 5.81 -1.70
CA VAL A 145 0.16 6.72 -1.92
C VAL A 145 1.38 5.93 -2.35
N GLN A 146 2.07 6.40 -3.37
CA GLN A 146 3.23 5.73 -3.96
C GLN A 146 4.39 6.71 -4.12
N SER A 147 5.58 6.25 -3.72
CA SER A 147 6.84 6.90 -4.00
C SER A 147 7.86 5.87 -4.46
N ALA A 148 8.76 6.26 -5.36
CA ALA A 148 9.78 5.39 -5.91
C ALA A 148 11.15 6.05 -5.81
N GLU A 149 12.20 5.23 -5.66
CA GLU A 149 13.56 5.75 -5.74
C GLU A 149 13.81 6.34 -7.13
N GLN A 150 14.52 7.46 -7.16
CA GLN A 150 14.90 8.16 -8.39
C GLN A 150 16.39 8.46 -8.36
N GLY A 151 17.04 8.39 -9.51
CA GLY A 151 18.48 8.62 -9.61
C GLY A 151 19.30 7.51 -8.94
N VAL A 152 20.10 7.87 -7.94
CA VAL A 152 20.96 6.92 -7.20
C VAL A 152 20.11 6.15 -6.18
N THR A 153 19.98 4.85 -6.41
CA THR A 153 19.17 3.91 -5.63
C THR A 153 20.01 3.19 -4.57
N GLY A 154 19.39 2.71 -3.48
CA GLY A 154 20.05 1.90 -2.46
C GLY A 154 20.92 2.70 -1.48
N MET A 155 20.87 4.04 -1.53
CA MET A 155 21.63 4.91 -0.63
C MET A 155 21.24 4.71 0.84
N ARG A 156 19.94 4.52 1.11
CA ARG A 156 19.45 4.25 2.45
C ARG A 156 19.96 2.90 2.95
N GLU A 157 19.84 1.86 2.13
CA GLU A 157 20.37 0.53 2.47
C GLU A 157 21.86 0.57 2.77
N ALA A 158 22.68 1.20 1.91
CA ALA A 158 24.12 1.31 2.10
C ALA A 158 24.47 2.06 3.40
N ALA A 159 23.83 3.19 3.67
CA ALA A 159 24.07 3.98 4.88
C ALA A 159 23.67 3.22 6.15
N VAL A 160 22.55 2.48 6.13
CA VAL A 160 22.12 1.66 7.27
C VAL A 160 23.08 0.49 7.50
N MET A 161 23.60 -0.16 6.44
CA MET A 161 24.64 -1.17 6.59
C MET A 161 25.90 -0.61 7.26
N VAL A 162 26.34 0.58 6.85
CA VAL A 162 27.50 1.24 7.50
C VAL A 162 27.21 1.52 8.98
N LEU A 163 26.00 1.98 9.31
CA LEU A 163 25.62 2.30 10.69
C LEU A 163 25.52 1.07 11.60
N MET A 164 25.04 -0.06 11.08
CA MET A 164 24.89 -1.30 11.86
C MET A 164 26.18 -2.14 11.90
N GLY A 165 27.18 -1.77 11.11
CA GLY A 165 28.36 -2.60 10.85
C GLY A 165 28.15 -3.56 9.68
N PRO A 166 29.24 -4.05 9.07
CA PRO A 166 29.16 -4.93 7.92
C PRO A 166 28.35 -6.18 8.28
N PRO A 167 27.30 -6.50 7.51
CA PRO A 167 26.51 -7.71 7.76
C PRO A 167 27.39 -8.95 7.56
N GLU A 168 27.14 -9.97 8.37
CA GLU A 168 27.72 -11.30 8.13
C GLU A 168 27.15 -11.85 6.81
N ILE A 169 27.99 -12.55 6.05
CA ILE A 169 27.62 -13.13 4.77
C ILE A 169 27.65 -14.65 4.92
N ASP A 170 26.57 -15.31 4.57
CA ASP A 170 26.53 -16.76 4.49
C ASP A 170 27.43 -17.22 3.34
N GLU A 171 28.51 -17.94 3.65
CA GLU A 171 29.52 -18.34 2.65
C GLU A 171 28.96 -19.29 1.57
N ALA A 172 27.92 -20.06 1.87
CA ALA A 172 27.35 -21.02 0.95
C ALA A 172 26.40 -20.38 -0.06
N THR A 173 25.68 -19.33 0.36
CA THR A 173 24.62 -18.69 -0.44
C THR A 173 25.01 -17.29 -0.94
N GLY A 174 25.99 -16.65 -0.30
CA GLY A 174 26.36 -15.26 -0.53
C GLY A 174 25.33 -14.24 0.00
N GLU A 175 24.34 -14.70 0.79
CA GLU A 175 23.30 -13.85 1.34
C GLU A 175 23.74 -13.15 2.62
N LEU A 176 23.19 -11.95 2.85
CA LEU A 176 23.44 -11.20 4.07
C LEU A 176 22.60 -11.76 5.22
N ILE A 177 23.26 -12.31 6.25
CA ILE A 177 22.62 -12.92 7.41
C ILE A 177 21.86 -11.85 8.20
N GLY A 178 20.56 -12.08 8.43
CA GLY A 178 19.70 -11.19 9.20
C GLY A 178 19.32 -9.87 8.51
N TRP A 179 19.78 -9.62 7.27
CA TRP A 179 19.46 -8.39 6.55
C TRP A 179 18.01 -8.33 6.08
N THR A 180 17.46 -9.44 5.60
CA THR A 180 16.07 -9.56 5.16
C THR A 180 15.26 -10.39 6.15
N GLN A 181 14.11 -9.87 6.57
CA GLN A 181 13.23 -10.55 7.51
C GLN A 181 11.78 -10.12 7.32
N ASP A 182 10.83 -10.98 7.66
CA ASP A 182 9.44 -10.60 7.79
C ASP A 182 9.25 -9.62 8.97
N PRO A 183 8.37 -8.61 8.86
CA PRO A 183 8.13 -7.65 9.93
C PRO A 183 7.52 -8.23 11.21
N TYR A 184 6.85 -9.38 11.14
CA TYR A 184 6.03 -9.92 12.24
C TYR A 184 6.34 -11.39 12.60
N ASP A 185 7.04 -12.13 11.74
CA ASP A 185 7.43 -13.52 11.96
C ASP A 185 8.89 -13.78 11.57
N SER A 186 9.79 -13.77 12.56
CA SER A 186 11.23 -13.95 12.32
C SER A 186 11.61 -15.31 11.72
N SER A 187 10.72 -16.31 11.77
CA SER A 187 10.93 -17.62 11.16
C SER A 187 10.52 -17.68 9.70
N HIS A 188 9.67 -16.76 9.24
CA HIS A 188 9.15 -16.74 7.89
C HIS A 188 10.21 -16.37 6.86
N ARG A 189 10.17 -17.00 5.68
CA ARG A 189 11.08 -16.74 4.56
C ARG A 189 10.31 -16.70 3.25
N ALA A 190 10.59 -15.69 2.43
CA ALA A 190 10.04 -15.51 1.10
C ALA A 190 11.11 -15.00 0.13
N ALA A 191 10.86 -15.19 -1.18
CA ALA A 191 11.79 -14.76 -2.24
C ALA A 191 12.05 -13.24 -2.26
N PHE A 192 11.13 -12.46 -1.69
CA PHE A 192 11.29 -11.02 -1.54
C PHE A 192 10.65 -10.54 -0.24
N MET A 193 11.47 -10.01 0.65
CA MET A 193 11.05 -9.47 1.95
C MET A 193 11.59 -8.06 2.14
N ARG A 194 11.06 -7.34 3.13
CA ARG A 194 11.69 -6.11 3.61
C ARG A 194 13.08 -6.40 4.17
N ASN A 195 13.90 -5.37 4.26
CA ASN A 195 15.21 -5.45 4.87
C ASN A 195 15.30 -4.57 6.13
N GLN A 196 16.42 -4.65 6.84
CA GLN A 196 16.65 -3.86 8.06
C GLN A 196 16.55 -2.35 7.82
N ALA A 197 16.98 -1.86 6.66
CA ALA A 197 16.88 -0.43 6.35
C ALA A 197 15.44 0.06 6.21
N ASP A 198 14.49 -0.85 5.96
CA ASP A 198 13.07 -0.51 5.91
C ASP A 198 12.46 -0.23 7.29
N ASP A 199 13.20 -0.43 8.39
CA ASP A 199 12.71 -0.16 9.74
C ASP A 199 12.33 1.33 9.94
N GLN A 200 11.26 1.57 10.70
CA GLN A 200 10.76 2.91 10.97
C GLN A 200 11.77 3.78 11.73
N LYS A 201 12.62 3.18 12.58
CA LYS A 201 13.62 3.91 13.38
C LYS A 201 14.59 4.74 12.52
N PHE A 202 14.83 4.33 11.27
CA PHE A 202 15.68 5.05 10.34
C PHE A 202 14.94 6.17 9.58
N GLY A 203 13.61 6.23 9.66
CA GLY A 203 12.79 7.16 8.85
C GLY A 203 13.23 8.62 8.97
N ALA A 204 13.50 9.09 10.19
CA ALA A 204 13.90 10.47 10.47
C ALA A 204 15.27 10.86 9.86
N GLN A 205 16.17 9.89 9.67
CA GLN A 205 17.50 10.12 9.08
C GLN A 205 17.44 10.22 7.55
N PHE A 206 16.35 9.72 6.93
CA PHE A 206 16.17 9.70 5.48
C PHE A 206 14.80 10.29 5.12
N PRO A 207 14.54 11.57 5.40
CA PRO A 207 13.20 12.16 5.24
C PRO A 207 12.70 12.15 3.79
N ASP A 208 13.59 12.29 2.82
CA ASP A 208 13.27 12.31 1.38
C ASP A 208 13.24 10.90 0.75
N HIS A 209 13.67 9.88 1.49
CA HIS A 209 13.63 8.52 0.98
C HIS A 209 12.16 8.08 0.75
N PRO A 210 11.84 7.41 -0.37
CA PRO A 210 10.49 7.01 -0.73
C PRO A 210 9.68 6.35 0.39
N LEU A 211 10.27 5.42 1.13
CA LEU A 211 9.61 4.77 2.29
C LEU A 211 9.24 5.77 3.39
N SER A 212 10.13 6.72 3.71
CA SER A 212 9.87 7.73 4.73
C SER A 212 8.76 8.69 4.28
N LYS A 213 8.79 9.09 2.99
CA LYS A 213 7.73 9.91 2.39
C LYS A 213 6.39 9.19 2.47
N VAL A 214 6.30 7.93 2.06
CA VAL A 214 5.05 7.15 2.11
C VAL A 214 4.52 7.02 3.53
N ARG A 215 5.37 6.70 4.53
CA ARG A 215 4.94 6.68 5.94
C ARG A 215 4.38 8.02 6.41
N ARG A 216 5.06 9.11 6.05
CA ARG A 216 4.61 10.47 6.38
C ARG A 216 3.28 10.79 5.70
N TYR A 217 3.12 10.47 4.41
CA TYR A 217 1.85 10.65 3.69
C TYR A 217 0.70 9.84 4.29
N LEU A 218 0.94 8.60 4.73
CA LEU A 218 -0.07 7.83 5.43
C LEU A 218 -0.51 8.51 6.73
N ALA A 219 0.43 8.99 7.55
CA ALA A 219 0.12 9.70 8.78
C ALA A 219 -0.62 11.04 8.53
N GLU A 220 -0.24 11.78 7.48
CA GLU A 220 -0.94 12.99 7.04
C GLU A 220 -2.37 12.67 6.56
N LEU A 221 -2.58 11.56 5.86
CA LEU A 221 -3.91 11.12 5.46
C LEU A 221 -4.75 10.73 6.67
N GLU A 222 -4.19 10.01 7.64
CA GLU A 222 -4.90 9.58 8.86
C GLU A 222 -5.52 10.76 9.62
N THR A 223 -4.78 11.87 9.69
CA THR A 223 -5.16 13.07 10.44
C THR A 223 -5.91 14.10 9.60
N GLY A 224 -5.60 14.20 8.31
CA GLY A 224 -6.00 15.30 7.45
C GLY A 224 -7.08 14.99 6.43
N VAL A 225 -7.36 13.72 6.11
CA VAL A 225 -8.41 13.39 5.14
C VAL A 225 -9.80 13.62 5.73
N ARG A 226 -10.71 14.18 4.93
CA ARG A 226 -12.15 14.12 5.21
C ARG A 226 -12.83 13.24 4.18
N VAL A 227 -13.82 12.49 4.64
CA VAL A 227 -14.60 11.58 3.81
C VAL A 227 -16.03 12.09 3.80
N ASP A 228 -16.70 12.01 2.63
CA ASP A 228 -18.11 12.33 2.49
C ASP A 228 -18.94 11.67 3.61
N PRO A 229 -19.72 12.43 4.38
CA PRO A 229 -20.58 11.89 5.44
C PRO A 229 -21.50 10.76 4.98
N ALA A 230 -21.91 10.73 3.70
CA ALA A 230 -22.73 9.66 3.13
C ALA A 230 -22.06 8.27 3.26
N MET A 231 -20.72 8.20 3.30
CA MET A 231 -20.01 6.93 3.47
C MET A 231 -20.24 6.29 4.84
N ARG A 232 -20.58 7.07 5.87
CA ARG A 232 -20.91 6.53 7.20
C ARG A 232 -22.22 5.74 7.22
N GLY A 233 -23.09 5.98 6.25
CA GLY A 233 -24.36 5.24 6.10
C GLY A 233 -24.22 3.93 5.32
N LEU A 234 -23.04 3.64 4.75
CA LEU A 234 -22.81 2.41 4.01
C LEU A 234 -22.73 1.21 4.96
N GLN A 235 -23.24 0.07 4.51
CA GLN A 235 -23.18 -1.18 5.28
C GLN A 235 -21.72 -1.60 5.48
N PRO A 236 -21.26 -1.82 6.74
CA PRO A 236 -19.90 -2.27 7.00
C PRO A 236 -19.60 -3.62 6.34
N PHE A 237 -18.34 -3.83 5.97
CA PHE A 237 -17.89 -5.14 5.50
C PHE A 237 -17.94 -6.17 6.64
N ALA A 238 -18.54 -7.32 6.38
CA ALA A 238 -18.54 -8.46 7.31
C ALA A 238 -17.26 -9.27 7.12
N TYR A 239 -16.30 -9.08 8.02
CA TYR A 239 -15.07 -9.88 8.03
C TYR A 239 -15.38 -11.34 8.40
N PRO A 240 -14.63 -12.32 7.87
CA PRO A 240 -14.74 -13.71 8.31
C PRO A 240 -14.56 -13.82 9.82
N ALA A 241 -15.34 -14.70 10.46
CA ALA A 241 -15.12 -15.04 11.86
C ALA A 241 -13.78 -15.77 12.03
N GLN A 242 -13.20 -15.68 13.23
CA GLN A 242 -12.07 -16.54 13.61
C GLN A 242 -12.49 -18.01 13.42
N GLY A 243 -11.72 -18.76 12.63
CA GLY A 243 -11.91 -20.21 12.55
C GLY A 243 -11.39 -20.82 13.85
N TYR A 244 -12.28 -21.47 14.61
CA TYR A 244 -11.91 -22.29 15.77
C TYR A 244 -11.14 -23.55 15.37
#